data_AF-A0A060BS78-F1
#
_entry.id   AF-A0A060BS78-F1
#
_cell.length_a   1.000
_cell.length_b   1.000
_cell.length_c   1.000
_cell.angle_alpha   90.00
_cell.angle_beta   90.00
_cell.angle_gamma   90.00
#
_symmetry.space_group_name_H-M   'P 1'
#
loop_
_entity.id
_entity.type
_entity.pdbx_description
1 polymer ?
#
loop_
_entity_poly.entity_id
_entity_poly.type
_entity_poly.pdbx_seq_one_letter_code
_entity_poly.pdbx_strand_id
1 'polypeptide(L)'
;NLTGGVPPNKTERKYSQMNQLVIDAQHTKSKISRNIYGHFSEHLGRCIYGGLYVGEGSGIPNVNGMRSDVVGALRKIRVPVLRWPGGCFADTYHWRGGVGPKESREKIINTAWGGVSEDNSFGTHEFMELCRQIGCEPYVCGNLGSGTVREMSEWIEYMNSDGIS
;
A
#
# COMPACT_ATOMS: atom_id res chain seq x y z
N ASN A 1 20.26 1.14 71.13
CA ASN A 1 20.99 1.12 69.85
C ASN A 1 20.83 -0.23 69.16
N LEU A 2 19.92 -0.24 68.18
CA LEU A 2 19.97 -0.97 66.92
C LEU A 2 20.19 -2.50 66.96
N THR A 3 19.06 -3.21 67.01
CA THR A 3 18.85 -4.50 66.35
C THR A 3 19.14 -4.37 64.85
N GLY A 4 20.15 -5.07 64.34
CA GLY A 4 20.49 -5.09 62.92
C GLY A 4 21.07 -6.43 62.51
N GLY A 5 20.26 -7.27 61.87
CA GLY A 5 20.64 -8.58 61.37
C GLY A 5 19.89 -8.94 60.09
N VAL A 6 20.33 -8.32 58.99
CA VAL A 6 20.27 -8.69 57.57
C VAL A 6 18.98 -9.38 57.04
N PRO A 7 18.19 -8.72 56.17
CA PRO A 7 17.09 -9.38 55.46
C PRO A 7 17.62 -10.41 54.45
N PRO A 8 16.89 -11.53 54.19
CA PRO A 8 17.30 -12.51 53.20
C PRO A 8 17.32 -11.86 51.82
N ASN A 9 18.47 -12.05 51.15
CA ASN A 9 18.75 -11.51 49.83
C ASN A 9 17.78 -12.12 48.80
N LYS A 10 16.64 -11.46 48.57
CA LYS A 10 15.69 -11.80 47.50
C LYS A 10 16.26 -11.38 46.14
N THR A 11 17.31 -12.04 45.71
CA THR A 11 17.72 -12.08 44.31
C THR A 11 17.51 -13.50 43.82
N GLU A 12 16.25 -13.86 43.61
CA GLU A 12 15.93 -14.91 42.63
C GLU A 12 16.43 -14.41 41.28
N ARG A 13 17.64 -14.83 40.91
CA ARG A 13 18.08 -14.76 39.52
C ARG A 13 17.07 -15.58 38.71
N LYS A 14 16.23 -14.90 37.93
CA LYS A 14 15.57 -15.53 36.78
C LYS A 14 16.68 -16.16 35.95
N TYR A 15 16.82 -17.48 36.04
CA TYR A 15 17.70 -18.22 35.14
C TYR A 15 17.25 -17.89 33.72
N SER A 16 18.15 -17.29 32.94
CA SER A 16 17.96 -17.10 31.50
C SER A 16 17.75 -18.48 30.90
N GLN A 17 16.54 -18.76 30.40
CA GLN A 17 16.30 -19.94 29.59
C GLN A 17 17.25 -19.88 28.39
N MET A 18 18.05 -20.94 28.21
CA MET A 18 19.00 -21.02 27.12
C MET A 18 18.28 -21.61 25.90
N ASN A 19 18.02 -20.76 24.90
CA ASN A 19 17.43 -21.21 23.65
C ASN A 19 18.51 -21.80 22.75
N GLN A 20 18.25 -22.97 22.17
CA GLN A 20 19.13 -23.60 21.19
C GLN A 20 18.44 -23.63 19.82
N LEU A 21 19.15 -23.18 18.78
CA LEU A 21 18.71 -23.21 17.38
C LEU A 21 19.79 -23.88 16.53
N VAL A 22 19.38 -24.77 15.63
CA VAL A 22 20.26 -25.37 14.61
C VAL A 22 19.82 -24.89 13.23
N ILE A 23 20.77 -24.42 12.42
CA ILE A 23 20.54 -23.97 11.04
C ILE A 23 21.25 -24.96 10.11
N ASP A 24 20.47 -25.71 9.34
CA ASP A 24 20.97 -26.64 8.33
C ASP A 24 20.78 -26.05 6.93
N ALA A 25 21.88 -25.63 6.30
CA ALA A 25 21.87 -25.05 4.96
C ALA A 25 21.65 -26.10 3.84
N GLN A 26 21.78 -27.40 4.14
CA GLN A 26 21.53 -28.48 3.18
C GLN A 26 20.03 -28.82 3.11
N HIS A 27 19.26 -28.45 4.13
CA HIS A 27 17.81 -28.69 4.19
C HIS A 27 17.00 -27.48 3.68
N THR A 28 16.96 -27.29 2.35
CA THR A 28 16.12 -26.25 1.75
C THR A 28 14.65 -26.69 1.69
N LYS A 29 13.72 -25.91 2.28
CA LYS A 29 12.28 -26.19 2.22
C LYS A 29 11.62 -25.62 0.96
N SER A 30 11.66 -24.29 0.80
CA SER A 30 11.01 -23.58 -0.29
C SER A 30 11.61 -22.19 -0.49
N LYS A 31 11.34 -21.59 -1.66
CA LYS A 31 11.71 -20.19 -1.95
C LYS A 31 10.76 -19.25 -1.21
N ILE A 32 11.34 -18.34 -0.42
CA ILE A 32 10.57 -17.24 0.16
C ILE A 32 10.16 -16.30 -0.98
N SER A 33 8.86 -16.22 -1.25
CA SER A 33 8.33 -15.32 -2.28
C SER A 33 8.63 -13.87 -1.90
N ARG A 34 9.12 -13.06 -2.86
CA ARG A 34 9.33 -11.63 -2.62
C ARG A 34 8.01 -10.94 -2.24
N ASN A 35 6.87 -11.43 -2.72
CA ASN A 35 5.56 -10.79 -2.54
C ASN A 35 5.05 -10.82 -1.09
N ILE A 36 5.69 -11.56 -0.17
CA ILE A 36 5.38 -11.43 1.26
C ILE A 36 5.75 -10.05 1.83
N TYR A 37 6.63 -9.32 1.13
CA TYR A 37 7.00 -7.94 1.42
C TYR A 37 6.18 -6.93 0.60
N GLY A 38 4.98 -7.33 0.15
CA GLY A 38 4.06 -6.46 -0.57
C GLY A 38 3.56 -5.30 0.29
N HIS A 39 3.16 -4.22 -0.38
CA HIS A 39 2.63 -3.02 0.27
C HIS A 39 1.16 -2.79 -0.12
N PHE A 40 0.50 -1.92 0.64
CA PHE A 40 -0.90 -1.55 0.44
C PHE A 40 -1.06 -0.03 0.58
N SER A 41 -1.72 0.59 -0.40
CA SER A 41 -2.07 2.00 -0.42
C SER A 41 -3.57 2.17 -0.67
N GLU A 42 -4.28 2.73 0.31
CA GLU A 42 -5.71 3.03 0.22
C GLU A 42 -5.94 4.51 -0.04
N HIS A 43 -7.02 4.84 -0.75
CA HIS A 43 -7.59 6.20 -0.72
C HIS A 43 -8.11 6.52 0.69
N LEU A 44 -7.19 6.87 1.58
CA LEU A 44 -7.42 7.08 3.01
C LEU A 44 -6.51 8.19 3.52
N GLY A 45 -7.11 9.27 4.02
CA GLY A 45 -6.40 10.39 4.62
C GLY A 45 -5.35 10.96 3.67
N ARG A 46 -4.08 10.86 4.05
CA ARG A 46 -2.93 11.35 3.27
C ARG A 46 -2.07 10.23 2.68
N CYS A 47 -2.57 9.00 2.60
CA CYS A 47 -1.83 7.89 2.01
C CYS A 47 -1.54 8.16 0.53
N ILE A 48 -2.58 8.44 -0.26
CA ILE A 48 -2.44 8.84 -1.67
C ILE A 48 -2.08 10.33 -1.75
N TYR A 49 -2.99 11.23 -1.36
CA TYR A 49 -2.80 12.66 -1.51
C TYR A 49 -1.80 13.23 -0.49
N GLY A 50 -0.73 13.83 -0.97
CA GLY A 50 0.41 14.31 -0.19
C GLY A 50 1.42 13.21 0.18
N GLY A 51 0.96 11.98 0.42
CA GLY A 51 1.82 10.83 0.75
C GLY A 51 2.53 10.23 -0.46
N LEU A 52 1.84 10.08 -1.58
CA LEU A 52 2.37 9.54 -2.83
C LEU A 52 2.22 10.54 -3.98
N TYR A 53 1.01 11.09 -4.12
CA TYR A 53 0.62 11.99 -5.20
C TYR A 53 0.47 13.42 -4.68
N VAL A 54 1.20 14.34 -5.29
CA VAL A 54 1.19 15.77 -4.98
C VAL A 54 0.66 16.63 -6.14
N GLY A 55 0.45 16.03 -7.31
CA GLY A 55 0.09 16.72 -8.55
C GLY A 55 1.29 17.33 -9.26
N GLU A 56 1.22 17.41 -10.59
CA GLU A 56 2.34 17.83 -11.46
C GLU A 56 2.78 19.28 -11.21
N GLY A 57 1.83 20.17 -10.91
CA GLY A 57 2.09 21.57 -10.59
C GLY A 57 2.59 21.86 -9.18
N SER A 58 2.84 20.82 -8.37
CA SER A 58 3.30 20.99 -6.99
C SER A 58 4.73 21.52 -6.90
N GLY A 59 4.99 22.37 -5.91
CA GLY A 59 6.37 22.78 -5.55
C GLY A 59 7.21 21.67 -4.91
N ILE A 60 6.60 20.54 -4.57
CA ILE A 60 7.32 19.34 -4.10
C ILE A 60 7.92 18.62 -5.31
N PRO A 61 9.23 18.29 -5.31
CA PRO A 61 9.86 17.55 -6.40
C PRO A 61 9.12 16.25 -6.72
N ASN A 62 8.68 16.11 -7.96
CA ASN A 62 7.83 15.00 -8.40
C ASN A 62 8.11 14.62 -9.86
N VAL A 63 7.70 13.41 -10.24
CA VAL A 63 7.64 12.94 -11.62
C VAL A 63 6.20 12.52 -11.90
N ASN A 64 5.53 13.16 -12.87
CA ASN A 64 4.13 12.93 -13.21
C ASN A 64 3.18 13.04 -11.99
N GLY A 65 3.49 13.95 -11.06
CA GLY A 65 2.74 14.15 -9.82
C GLY A 65 3.11 13.23 -8.66
N MET A 66 3.97 12.22 -8.85
CA MET A 66 4.44 11.34 -7.79
C MET A 66 5.69 11.92 -7.14
N ARG A 67 5.65 12.18 -5.83
CA ARG A 67 6.77 12.81 -5.12
C ARG A 67 8.02 11.93 -5.15
N SER A 68 9.13 12.49 -5.63
CA SER A 68 10.32 11.72 -6.01
C SER A 68 11.07 11.13 -4.81
N ASP A 69 10.97 11.77 -3.66
CA ASP A 69 11.58 11.31 -2.41
C ASP A 69 10.96 9.98 -1.92
N VAL A 70 9.63 9.87 -1.94
CA VAL A 70 8.92 8.64 -1.55
C VAL A 70 9.11 7.55 -2.60
N VAL A 71 8.98 7.85 -3.89
CA VAL A 71 9.28 6.89 -4.96
C VAL A 71 10.70 6.35 -4.82
N GLY A 72 11.69 7.22 -4.60
CA GLY A 72 13.08 6.81 -4.39
C GLY A 72 13.27 5.91 -3.16
N ALA A 73 12.56 6.17 -2.07
CA ALA A 73 12.59 5.33 -0.87
C ALA A 73 11.96 3.95 -1.13
N LEU A 74 10.81 3.89 -1.80
CA LEU A 74 10.14 2.62 -2.15
C LEU A 74 11.00 1.76 -3.09
N ARG A 75 11.70 2.38 -4.04
CA ARG A 75 12.69 1.68 -4.88
C ARG A 75 13.82 1.06 -4.06
N LYS A 76 14.35 1.79 -3.07
CA LYS A 76 15.47 1.31 -2.22
C LYS A 76 15.10 0.06 -1.43
N ILE A 77 13.87 -0.03 -0.94
CA ILE A 77 13.38 -1.23 -0.23
C ILE A 77 12.87 -2.33 -1.16
N ARG A 78 12.95 -2.11 -2.49
CA ARG A 78 12.59 -3.08 -3.53
C ARG A 78 11.17 -3.61 -3.41
N VAL A 79 10.21 -2.69 -3.22
CA VAL A 79 8.78 -3.04 -3.15
C VAL A 79 8.43 -3.99 -4.30
N PRO A 80 7.88 -5.18 -4.01
CA PRO A 80 7.62 -6.18 -5.03
C PRO A 80 6.27 -6.01 -5.71
N VAL A 81 5.25 -5.65 -4.94
CA VAL A 81 3.86 -5.51 -5.36
C VAL A 81 3.20 -4.45 -4.49
N LEU A 82 2.31 -3.65 -5.10
CA LEU A 82 1.54 -2.62 -4.40
C LEU A 82 0.04 -2.83 -4.65
N ARG A 83 -0.75 -2.92 -3.57
CA ARG A 83 -2.20 -3.06 -3.62
C ARG A 83 -2.91 -1.70 -3.60
N TRP A 84 -3.90 -1.49 -4.47
CA TRP A 84 -4.71 -0.27 -4.60
C TRP A 84 -6.05 -0.59 -5.31
N PRO A 85 -7.15 0.20 -5.20
CA PRO A 85 -7.38 1.35 -4.31
C PRO A 85 -7.75 0.94 -2.89
N GLY A 86 -8.00 -0.37 -2.73
CA GLY A 86 -8.07 -1.22 -1.55
C GLY A 86 -8.92 -0.80 -0.36
N GLY A 87 -8.85 -1.67 0.66
CA GLY A 87 -9.61 -1.60 1.90
C GLY A 87 -11.11 -1.51 1.65
N CYS A 88 -11.77 -0.67 2.44
CA CYS A 88 -13.20 -0.42 2.31
C CYS A 88 -13.50 0.49 1.11
N PHE A 89 -12.54 1.33 0.71
CA PHE A 89 -12.74 2.24 -0.42
C PHE A 89 -12.98 1.49 -1.73
N ALA A 90 -12.25 0.39 -1.97
CA ALA A 90 -12.38 -0.40 -3.19
C ALA A 90 -13.83 -0.88 -3.46
N ASP A 91 -14.59 -1.22 -2.43
CA ASP A 91 -15.97 -1.70 -2.56
C ASP A 91 -17.00 -0.59 -2.85
N THR A 92 -16.55 0.65 -2.95
CA THR A 92 -17.35 1.82 -3.36
C THR A 92 -16.72 2.61 -4.50
N TYR A 93 -15.58 2.14 -5.01
CA TYR A 93 -14.84 2.82 -6.07
C TYR A 93 -15.36 2.39 -7.44
N HIS A 94 -15.77 3.37 -8.24
CA HIS A 94 -16.17 3.16 -9.64
C HIS A 94 -15.05 3.64 -10.57
N TRP A 95 -14.34 2.70 -11.18
CA TRP A 95 -13.05 2.98 -11.85
C TRP A 95 -13.13 4.01 -12.97
N ARG A 96 -14.28 4.11 -13.64
CA ARG A 96 -14.53 5.08 -14.71
C ARG A 96 -14.46 6.53 -14.20
N GLY A 97 -14.77 6.76 -12.92
CA GLY A 97 -14.62 8.07 -12.29
C GLY A 97 -13.17 8.54 -12.14
N GLY A 98 -12.21 7.60 -12.16
CA GLY A 98 -10.77 7.87 -12.03
C GLY A 98 -9.97 7.83 -13.35
N VAL A 99 -10.63 7.91 -14.50
CA VAL A 99 -9.97 7.93 -15.82
C VAL A 99 -10.49 9.08 -16.68
N GLY A 100 -9.78 9.40 -17.77
CA GLY A 100 -10.08 10.56 -18.61
C GLY A 100 -9.46 11.87 -18.08
N PRO A 101 -9.80 13.02 -18.71
CA PRO A 101 -9.27 14.32 -18.34
C PRO A 101 -9.54 14.64 -16.86
N LYS A 102 -8.50 15.01 -16.10
CA LYS A 102 -8.55 15.14 -14.62
C LYS A 102 -9.65 16.10 -14.16
N GLU A 103 -9.88 17.17 -14.91
CA GLU A 103 -10.90 18.19 -14.68
C GLU A 103 -12.35 17.71 -14.87
N SER A 104 -12.54 16.61 -15.59
CA SER A 104 -13.85 15.99 -15.85
C SER A 104 -14.15 14.80 -14.94
N ARG A 105 -13.19 14.39 -14.11
CA ARG A 105 -13.33 13.24 -13.20
C ARG A 105 -14.33 13.57 -12.09
N GLU A 106 -15.09 12.56 -11.69
CA GLU A 106 -16.12 12.70 -10.68
C GLU A 106 -15.49 12.98 -9.31
N LYS A 107 -16.02 13.95 -8.58
CA LYS A 107 -15.66 14.17 -7.18
C LYS A 107 -16.64 13.41 -6.30
N ILE A 108 -16.14 12.50 -5.49
CA ILE A 108 -16.95 11.69 -4.58
C ILE A 108 -16.66 12.06 -3.13
N ILE A 109 -17.55 11.63 -2.24
CA ILE A 109 -17.32 11.72 -0.81
C ILE A 109 -16.81 10.35 -0.35
N ASN A 110 -15.63 10.33 0.26
CA ASN A 110 -15.09 9.12 0.87
C ASN A 110 -15.83 8.85 2.19
N THR A 111 -16.94 8.12 2.09
CA THR A 111 -17.82 7.79 3.22
C THR A 111 -17.16 6.83 4.21
N ALA A 112 -16.25 5.97 3.76
CA ALA A 112 -15.51 5.05 4.60
C ALA A 112 -14.54 5.76 5.57
N TRP A 113 -14.00 6.92 5.18
CA TRP A 113 -12.92 7.60 5.91
C TRP A 113 -13.20 9.08 6.19
N GLY A 114 -14.29 9.35 6.91
CA GLY A 114 -14.56 10.66 7.51
C GLY A 114 -15.28 11.66 6.60
N GLY A 115 -15.83 11.22 5.45
CA GLY A 115 -16.65 12.07 4.59
C GLY A 115 -15.87 13.15 3.84
N VAL A 116 -14.57 12.94 3.63
CA VAL A 116 -13.71 13.89 2.92
C VAL A 116 -13.92 13.81 1.41
N SER A 117 -13.77 14.94 0.72
CA SER A 117 -13.82 14.99 -0.74
C SER A 117 -12.65 14.19 -1.33
N GLU A 118 -12.98 13.31 -2.25
CA GLU A 118 -12.09 12.55 -3.11
C GLU A 118 -12.28 13.07 -4.53
N ASP A 119 -11.24 13.66 -5.13
CA ASP A 119 -11.35 14.29 -6.45
C ASP A 119 -10.97 13.37 -7.61
N ASN A 120 -10.58 12.12 -7.31
CA ASN A 120 -10.17 11.10 -8.27
C ASN A 120 -9.03 11.57 -9.22
N SER A 121 -8.26 12.57 -8.80
CA SER A 121 -7.10 13.04 -9.55
C SER A 121 -5.96 12.01 -9.59
N PHE A 122 -5.97 11.06 -8.64
CA PHE A 122 -5.18 9.84 -8.69
C PHE A 122 -6.08 8.63 -8.98
N GLY A 123 -6.04 8.12 -10.21
CA GLY A 123 -6.83 6.96 -10.64
C GLY A 123 -5.97 5.90 -11.32
N THR A 124 -6.57 5.15 -12.25
CA THR A 124 -5.94 3.97 -12.85
C THR A 124 -4.59 4.29 -13.51
N HIS A 125 -4.50 5.38 -14.29
CA HIS A 125 -3.27 5.76 -14.99
C HIS A 125 -2.16 6.19 -14.02
N GLU A 126 -2.51 7.00 -13.02
CA GLU A 126 -1.56 7.48 -12.03
C GLU A 126 -1.05 6.33 -11.15
N PHE A 127 -1.90 5.36 -10.81
CA PHE A 127 -1.47 4.15 -10.09
C PHE A 127 -0.52 3.27 -10.91
N MET A 128 -0.82 3.04 -12.19
CA MET A 128 0.08 2.27 -13.07
C MET A 128 1.42 2.98 -13.29
N GLU A 129 1.41 4.30 -13.43
CA GLU A 129 2.63 5.11 -13.47
C GLU A 129 3.44 4.99 -12.18
N LEU A 130 2.81 5.10 -11.01
CA LEU A 130 3.48 4.93 -9.73
C LEU A 130 4.19 3.57 -9.64
N CYS A 131 3.48 2.48 -9.98
CA CYS A 131 4.04 1.14 -9.99
C CYS A 131 5.26 1.03 -10.92
N ARG A 132 5.20 1.64 -12.11
CA ARG A 132 6.33 1.69 -13.05
C ARG A 132 7.51 2.51 -12.52
N GLN A 133 7.26 3.66 -11.87
CA GLN A 133 8.34 4.45 -11.27
C GLN A 133 9.03 3.72 -10.11
N ILE A 134 8.27 2.98 -9.30
CA ILE A 134 8.80 2.14 -8.22
C ILE A 134 9.50 0.88 -8.77
N GLY A 135 9.05 0.36 -9.92
CA GLY A 135 9.48 -0.93 -10.44
C GLY A 135 8.84 -2.11 -9.68
N CYS A 136 7.58 -1.96 -9.28
CA CYS A 136 6.79 -2.99 -8.61
C CYS A 136 5.58 -3.42 -9.43
N GLU A 137 5.05 -4.60 -9.14
CA GLU A 137 3.84 -5.09 -9.78
C GLU A 137 2.58 -4.39 -9.25
N PRO A 138 1.62 -4.03 -10.11
CA PRO A 138 0.32 -3.53 -9.67
C PRO A 138 -0.57 -4.68 -9.17
N TYR A 139 -1.24 -4.49 -8.04
CA TYR A 139 -2.30 -5.38 -7.54
C TYR A 139 -3.60 -4.58 -7.34
N VAL A 140 -4.53 -4.73 -8.29
CA VAL A 140 -5.80 -3.97 -8.30
C VAL A 140 -6.89 -4.70 -7.51
N CYS A 141 -7.57 -3.96 -6.62
CA CYS A 141 -8.78 -4.42 -5.93
C CYS A 141 -10.02 -3.88 -6.66
N GLY A 142 -10.79 -4.75 -7.29
CA GLY A 142 -12.06 -4.33 -7.90
C GLY A 142 -13.20 -4.28 -6.90
N ASN A 143 -14.24 -3.52 -7.27
CA ASN A 143 -15.42 -3.29 -6.47
C ASN A 143 -16.38 -4.49 -6.54
N LEU A 144 -16.54 -5.21 -5.43
CA LEU A 144 -17.52 -6.30 -5.30
C LEU A 144 -18.71 -5.94 -4.41
N GLY A 145 -18.60 -4.88 -3.59
CA GLY A 145 -19.67 -4.44 -2.71
C GLY A 145 -20.80 -3.69 -3.42
N SER A 146 -20.48 -2.70 -4.24
CA SER A 146 -21.45 -1.82 -4.92
C SER A 146 -21.34 -1.83 -6.45
N GLY A 147 -20.27 -2.44 -6.98
CA GLY A 147 -20.03 -2.55 -8.41
C GLY A 147 -20.74 -3.73 -9.07
N THR A 148 -20.48 -3.91 -10.36
CA THR A 148 -21.02 -5.05 -11.13
C THR A 148 -19.91 -5.95 -11.67
N VAL A 149 -20.25 -7.21 -11.97
CA VAL A 149 -19.33 -8.13 -12.67
C VAL A 149 -18.82 -7.50 -13.98
N ARG A 150 -19.73 -6.85 -14.71
CA ARG A 150 -19.40 -6.14 -15.96
C ARG A 150 -18.39 -5.01 -15.72
N GLU A 151 -18.58 -4.23 -14.68
CA GLU A 151 -17.67 -3.13 -14.34
C GLU A 151 -16.24 -3.62 -14.12
N MET A 152 -16.06 -4.71 -13.36
CA MET A 152 -14.74 -5.31 -13.14
C MET A 152 -14.17 -5.90 -14.44
N SER A 153 -14.99 -6.57 -15.25
CA SER A 153 -14.58 -7.11 -16.55
C SER A 153 -14.07 -6.01 -17.48
N GLU A 154 -14.82 -4.91 -17.61
CA GLU A 154 -14.44 -3.76 -18.44
C GLU A 154 -13.17 -3.08 -17.90
N TRP A 155 -12.96 -3.06 -16.58
CA TRP A 155 -11.73 -2.50 -16.03
C TRP A 155 -10.50 -3.34 -16.39
N ILE A 156 -10.62 -4.67 -16.29
CA ILE A 156 -9.55 -5.60 -16.68
C ILE A 156 -9.24 -5.44 -18.16
N GLU A 157 -10.27 -5.38 -19.02
CA GLU A 157 -10.10 -5.14 -20.45
C GLU A 157 -9.42 -3.80 -20.71
N TYR A 158 -9.86 -2.72 -20.06
CA TYR A 158 -9.26 -1.40 -20.18
C TYR A 158 -7.76 -1.38 -19.84
N MET A 159 -7.33 -2.15 -18.84
CA MET A 159 -5.93 -2.18 -18.39
C MET A 159 -5.03 -3.12 -19.21
N ASN A 160 -5.60 -4.13 -19.88
CA ASN A 160 -4.82 -5.22 -20.48
C ASN A 160 -5.07 -5.47 -21.97
N SER A 161 -6.08 -4.82 -22.58
CA SER A 161 -6.39 -5.02 -23.99
C SER A 161 -5.47 -4.18 -24.87
N ASP A 162 -5.00 -4.78 -25.97
CA ASP A 162 -4.26 -4.09 -27.04
C ASP A 162 -5.20 -3.30 -27.99
N GLY A 163 -6.51 -3.25 -27.69
CA GLY A 163 -7.51 -2.56 -28.50
C GLY A 163 -7.88 -3.29 -29.79
N ILE A 164 -7.46 -4.55 -29.94
CA ILE A 164 -7.88 -5.44 -31.03
C ILE A 164 -9.09 -6.23 -30.54
N SER A 165 -10.24 -6.02 -31.18
CA SER A 165 -11.46 -6.82 -31.02
C SER A 165 -11.70 -7.66 -32.25
#